data_AF-A0A524P3C4-F1
#
_entry.id   AF-A0A524P3C4-F1
#
_cell.length_a   1.000
_cell.length_b   1.000
_cell.length_c   1.000
_cell.angle_alpha   90.00
_cell.angle_beta   90.00
_cell.angle_gamma   90.00
#
_symmetry.space_group_name_H-M   'P 1'
#
loop_
_entity.id
_entity.type
_entity.pdbx_description
1 polymer ?
#
loop_
_entity_poly.entity_id
_entity_poly.type
_entity_poly.pdbx_seq_one_letter_code
_entity_poly.pdbx_strand_id
1 'polypeptide(L)'
;MTDPERKRTSHPSHEGNQKRPFRKFDNRDQRGTGNRPRSRSTVYIKKGVLVFVLDILQHGGVDKAGHSWHPISQVIEVPSYRLLEVNLNKKLIPDLILNQKILYQGTEDSPLGRVNKVLKYDDLTLASITTLQSVLETYVKENEKIFVEFINSAGPITLKRHSLEILPGVGKKIMWEIINFREKHPFTSFKEIRENVPGFKPVEVIAKRIIEELSDEDQKRFLFVKHHHKPMDNPSHDRTSRPESGGAYHRR
;
A
#
# COMPACT_ATOMS: atom_id res chain seq x y z
N MET A 1 67.97 -54.56 -17.48
CA MET A 1 68.18 -53.15 -17.85
C MET A 1 67.39 -52.32 -16.84
N THR A 2 67.93 -52.17 -15.63
CA THR A 2 68.62 -50.96 -15.11
C THR A 2 67.64 -49.94 -14.55
N ASP A 3 67.45 -50.05 -13.23
CA ASP A 3 67.21 -48.96 -12.28
C ASP A 3 68.34 -47.90 -12.43
N PRO A 4 68.10 -46.61 -12.09
CA PRO A 4 68.66 -46.16 -10.82
C PRO A 4 67.82 -45.12 -10.04
N GLU A 5 67.57 -45.46 -8.78
CA GLU A 5 68.18 -44.87 -7.58
C GLU A 5 67.85 -43.40 -7.19
N ARG A 6 66.96 -43.32 -6.18
CA ARG A 6 66.92 -42.45 -4.98
C ARG A 6 67.91 -41.28 -4.87
N LYS A 7 67.37 -40.15 -4.39
CA LYS A 7 67.99 -39.39 -3.27
C LYS A 7 67.01 -39.16 -2.11
N ARG A 8 67.48 -39.55 -0.93
CA ARG A 8 66.93 -39.32 0.41
C ARG A 8 67.41 -37.96 0.95
N THR A 9 66.61 -37.35 1.83
CA THR A 9 66.96 -36.65 3.10
C THR A 9 65.67 -35.94 3.57
N SER A 10 65.20 -35.90 4.82
CA SER A 10 65.69 -36.26 6.15
C SER A 10 64.50 -36.19 7.14
N HIS A 11 64.39 -37.16 8.06
CA HIS A 11 63.56 -37.17 9.29
C HIS A 11 64.23 -36.30 10.40
N PRO A 12 63.59 -35.85 11.51
CA PRO A 12 62.89 -36.73 12.47
C PRO A 12 61.68 -36.19 13.27
N SER A 13 61.09 -37.16 13.95
CA SER A 13 60.08 -37.25 15.01
C SER A 13 60.12 -36.26 16.19
N HIS A 14 58.96 -35.95 16.79
CA HIS A 14 58.61 -36.40 18.16
C HIS A 14 57.20 -36.01 18.61
N GLU A 15 56.55 -36.93 19.31
CA GLU A 15 55.37 -36.73 20.15
C GLU A 15 55.61 -35.70 21.25
N GLY A 16 54.55 -35.00 21.65
CA GLY A 16 54.60 -34.06 22.76
C GLY A 16 53.21 -33.59 23.19
N ASN A 17 52.50 -34.45 23.90
CA ASN A 17 51.29 -34.11 24.65
C ASN A 17 51.63 -33.07 25.74
N GLN A 18 51.24 -31.81 25.56
CA GLN A 18 51.16 -30.83 26.65
C GLN A 18 49.95 -29.92 26.50
N LYS A 19 48.98 -30.12 27.39
CA LYS A 19 47.86 -29.21 27.70
C LYS A 19 48.39 -27.78 27.87
N ARG A 20 47.76 -26.81 27.19
CA ARG A 20 47.88 -25.38 27.50
C ARG A 20 46.50 -24.77 27.73
N PRO A 21 46.39 -23.78 28.63
CA PRO A 21 45.26 -23.64 29.53
C PRO A 21 44.09 -22.88 28.91
N PHE A 22 42.90 -23.13 29.46
CA PHE A 22 41.71 -22.29 29.31
C PHE A 22 42.06 -20.82 29.54
N ARG A 23 42.15 -20.03 28.45
CA ARG A 23 42.04 -18.58 28.54
C ARG A 23 40.55 -18.25 28.68
N LYS A 24 40.16 -17.87 29.90
CA LYS A 24 38.94 -17.09 30.12
C LYS A 24 39.08 -15.82 29.28
N PHE A 25 38.38 -15.75 28.16
CA PHE A 25 38.14 -14.48 27.51
C PHE A 25 37.00 -13.81 28.26
N ASP A 26 37.38 -12.74 28.95
CA ASP A 26 36.49 -11.85 29.66
C ASP A 26 35.36 -11.37 28.74
N ASN A 27 34.14 -11.66 29.16
CA ASN A 27 32.95 -10.94 28.75
C ASN A 27 33.14 -9.47 29.16
N ARG A 28 33.53 -8.62 28.20
CA ARG A 28 33.31 -7.17 28.31
C ARG A 28 32.57 -6.68 27.08
N ASP A 29 31.34 -6.27 27.38
CA ASP A 29 30.48 -5.35 26.66
C ASP A 29 31.01 -4.81 25.33
N GLN A 30 30.57 -5.41 24.23
CA GLN A 30 30.18 -4.61 23.07
C GLN A 30 28.67 -4.72 22.91
N ARG A 31 27.95 -3.90 23.67
CA ARG A 31 26.57 -3.53 23.33
C ARG A 31 26.62 -2.63 22.10
N GLY A 32 26.95 -3.24 20.96
CA GLY A 32 26.53 -2.68 19.68
C GLY A 32 25.01 -2.77 19.69
N THR A 33 24.34 -1.63 19.84
CA THR A 33 22.94 -1.49 19.50
C THR A 33 22.82 -1.71 18.00
N GLY A 34 22.85 -2.99 17.60
CA GLY A 34 22.62 -3.41 16.25
C GLY A 34 21.25 -2.88 15.87
N ASN A 35 21.26 -1.92 14.96
CA ASN A 35 20.09 -1.44 14.27
C ASN A 35 19.52 -2.65 13.52
N ARG A 36 18.72 -3.48 14.21
CA ARG A 36 18.01 -4.60 13.60
C ARG A 36 17.21 -3.96 12.46
N PRO A 37 17.48 -4.29 11.19
CA PRO A 37 16.70 -3.73 10.10
C PRO A 37 15.24 -4.05 10.45
N ARG A 38 14.44 -2.99 10.64
CA ARG A 38 13.01 -3.12 10.95
C ARG A 38 12.48 -4.17 10.00
N SER A 39 11.91 -5.25 10.55
CA SER A 39 11.26 -6.31 9.77
C SER A 39 10.37 -5.60 8.74
N ARG A 40 10.80 -5.55 7.48
CA ARG A 40 10.00 -4.92 6.42
C ARG A 40 8.72 -5.74 6.44
N SER A 41 7.60 -5.10 6.76
CA SER A 41 6.30 -5.73 6.66
C SER A 41 6.21 -6.37 5.29
N THR A 42 6.21 -7.70 5.23
CA THR A 42 6.14 -8.41 3.94
C THR A 42 4.79 -8.09 3.34
N VAL A 43 4.78 -7.21 2.34
CA VAL A 43 3.56 -6.87 1.61
C VAL A 43 3.24 -8.04 0.69
N TYR A 44 2.00 -8.52 0.72
CA TYR A 44 1.51 -9.56 -0.18
C TYR A 44 0.05 -9.29 -0.57
N ILE A 45 -0.37 -9.87 -1.69
CA ILE A 45 -1.78 -9.94 -2.08
C ILE A 45 -2.37 -11.21 -1.47
N LYS A 46 -3.49 -11.09 -0.77
CA LYS A 46 -4.16 -12.26 -0.19
C LYS A 46 -4.79 -13.08 -1.32
N LYS A 47 -4.72 -14.41 -1.23
CA LYS A 47 -5.41 -15.32 -2.16
C LYS A 47 -6.92 -15.05 -2.17
N GLY A 48 -7.51 -15.09 -3.36
CA GLY A 48 -8.93 -14.85 -3.59
C GLY A 48 -9.32 -13.38 -3.68
N VAL A 49 -8.34 -12.46 -3.70
CA VAL A 49 -8.59 -11.04 -3.89
C VAL A 49 -8.54 -10.69 -5.38
N LEU A 50 -9.41 -9.78 -5.80
CA LEU A 50 -9.46 -9.26 -7.16
C LEU A 50 -8.44 -8.14 -7.34
N VAL A 51 -7.73 -8.19 -8.47
CA VAL A 51 -6.69 -7.23 -8.83
C VAL A 51 -6.90 -6.82 -10.28
N PHE A 52 -6.76 -5.53 -10.57
CA PHE A 52 -6.78 -5.00 -11.93
C PHE A 52 -5.40 -4.55 -12.37
N VAL A 53 -5.03 -4.90 -13.60
CA VAL A 53 -3.77 -4.47 -14.23
C VAL A 53 -3.90 -3.04 -14.74
N LEU A 54 -3.05 -2.13 -14.24
CA LEU A 54 -3.04 -0.72 -14.65
C LEU A 54 -2.00 -0.45 -15.75
N ASP A 55 -0.82 -1.04 -15.63
CA ASP A 55 0.30 -0.88 -16.57
C ASP A 55 1.24 -2.09 -16.52
N ILE A 56 1.95 -2.34 -17.63
CA ILE A 56 2.88 -3.46 -17.82
C ILE A 56 4.24 -2.88 -18.25
N LEU A 57 5.22 -2.98 -17.37
CA LEU A 57 6.57 -2.42 -17.56
C LEU A 57 7.56 -3.57 -17.80
N GLN A 58 7.72 -3.97 -19.07
CA GLN A 58 8.48 -5.17 -19.44
C GLN A 58 9.99 -5.08 -19.14
N HIS A 59 10.55 -3.87 -19.03
CA HIS A 59 11.99 -3.64 -18.82
C HIS A 59 12.34 -3.19 -17.39
N GLY A 60 11.42 -3.32 -16.44
CA GLY A 60 11.57 -2.77 -15.09
C GLY A 60 11.15 -1.30 -15.03
N GLY A 61 10.86 -0.82 -13.81
CA GLY A 61 10.19 0.47 -13.56
C GLY A 61 10.94 1.72 -14.01
N VAL A 62 10.34 2.88 -13.72
CA VAL A 62 10.85 4.21 -14.14
C VAL A 62 12.12 4.63 -13.38
N ASP A 63 12.49 3.93 -12.30
CA ASP A 63 13.66 4.22 -11.47
C ASP A 63 14.97 3.81 -12.18
N LYS A 64 15.76 4.83 -12.54
CA LYS A 64 16.98 4.72 -13.36
C LYS A 64 18.21 4.16 -12.64
N ALA A 65 18.14 3.90 -11.32
CA ALA A 65 19.32 3.66 -10.49
C ALA A 65 19.69 2.18 -10.26
N GLY A 66 18.83 1.24 -10.66
CA GLY A 66 19.08 -0.19 -10.44
C GLY A 66 18.28 -1.05 -11.40
N HIS A 67 18.81 -1.26 -12.60
CA HIS A 67 18.19 -2.09 -13.63
C HIS A 67 18.13 -3.56 -13.20
N SER A 68 17.13 -3.89 -12.40
CA SER A 68 16.54 -5.21 -12.37
C SER A 68 15.68 -5.31 -13.63
N TRP A 69 16.18 -6.00 -14.66
CA TRP A 69 15.53 -6.28 -15.94
C TRP A 69 14.39 -7.32 -15.77
N HIS A 70 13.58 -7.11 -14.74
CA HIS A 70 12.44 -7.96 -14.40
C HIS A 70 11.17 -7.20 -14.78
N PRO A 71 10.28 -7.83 -15.55
CA PRO A 71 9.01 -7.21 -15.90
C PRO A 71 8.16 -7.05 -14.65
N ILE A 72 7.63 -5.85 -14.49
CA ILE A 72 6.74 -5.50 -13.37
C ILE A 72 5.41 -4.99 -13.92
N SER A 73 4.41 -4.97 -13.05
CA SER A 73 3.13 -4.33 -13.32
C SER A 73 2.74 -3.46 -12.15
N GLN A 74 2.10 -2.34 -12.46
CA GLN A 74 1.34 -1.56 -11.48
C GLN A 74 -0.11 -2.07 -11.50
N VAL A 75 -0.66 -2.32 -10.33
CA VAL A 75 -1.99 -2.91 -10.18
C VAL A 75 -2.77 -2.23 -9.07
N ILE A 76 -4.11 -2.32 -9.13
CA ILE A 76 -4.99 -1.95 -8.02
C ILE A 76 -5.74 -3.15 -7.49
N GLU A 77 -5.68 -3.35 -6.17
CA GLU A 77 -6.43 -4.37 -5.46
C GLU A 77 -7.80 -3.84 -5.06
N VAL A 78 -8.86 -4.63 -5.26
CA VAL A 78 -10.23 -4.29 -4.81
C VAL A 78 -10.76 -5.36 -3.85
N PRO A 79 -11.56 -4.99 -2.84
CA PRO A 79 -12.14 -3.67 -2.55
C PRO A 79 -11.25 -2.77 -1.66
N SER A 80 -10.00 -3.16 -1.39
CA SER A 80 -9.12 -2.40 -0.47
C SER A 80 -8.50 -1.15 -1.10
N TYR A 81 -8.57 -1.03 -2.44
CA TYR A 81 -7.98 0.03 -3.26
C TYR A 81 -6.48 0.22 -3.06
N ARG A 82 -5.76 -0.85 -2.68
CA ARG A 82 -4.29 -0.78 -2.55
C ARG A 82 -3.66 -0.73 -3.93
N LEU A 83 -2.84 0.29 -4.17
CA LEU A 83 -1.97 0.38 -5.34
C LEU A 83 -0.69 -0.40 -5.05
N LEU A 84 -0.31 -1.31 -5.94
CA LEU A 84 0.81 -2.21 -5.73
C LEU A 84 1.69 -2.28 -6.98
N GLU A 85 2.99 -2.43 -6.75
CA GLU A 85 3.93 -2.86 -7.77
C GLU A 85 4.22 -4.35 -7.57
N VAL A 86 4.03 -5.15 -8.62
CA VAL A 86 4.20 -6.60 -8.59
C VAL A 86 5.11 -7.07 -9.70
N ASN A 87 5.90 -8.11 -9.45
CA ASN A 87 6.62 -8.80 -10.51
C ASN A 87 5.64 -9.55 -11.42
N LEU A 88 5.96 -9.66 -12.70
CA LEU A 88 5.21 -10.46 -13.64
C LEU A 88 5.89 -11.81 -13.91
N ASN A 89 5.09 -12.84 -14.10
CA ASN A 89 5.57 -14.10 -14.65
C ASN A 89 5.87 -13.90 -16.14
N LYS A 90 7.16 -13.92 -16.50
CA LYS A 90 7.65 -13.73 -17.89
C LYS A 90 6.91 -14.58 -18.93
N LYS A 91 6.51 -15.79 -18.58
CA LYS A 91 5.84 -16.72 -19.50
C LYS A 91 4.41 -16.31 -19.85
N LEU A 92 3.75 -15.56 -18.97
CA LEU A 92 2.32 -15.22 -19.07
C LEU A 92 2.09 -13.75 -19.45
N ILE A 93 3.15 -12.97 -19.69
CA ILE A 93 3.04 -11.57 -20.13
C ILE A 93 2.29 -11.43 -21.46
N PRO A 94 2.49 -12.30 -22.48
CA PRO A 94 1.75 -12.17 -23.73
C PRO A 94 0.22 -12.26 -23.58
N ASP A 95 -0.25 -12.92 -22.52
CA ASP A 95 -1.67 -13.11 -22.23
C ASP A 95 -2.26 -11.99 -21.34
N LEU A 96 -1.42 -11.06 -20.89
CA LEU A 96 -1.79 -9.99 -19.97
C LEU A 96 -2.26 -8.75 -20.72
N ILE A 97 -3.45 -8.25 -20.39
CA ILE A 97 -4.04 -7.08 -21.03
C ILE A 97 -4.23 -5.97 -19.98
N LEU A 98 -4.07 -4.71 -20.39
CA LEU A 98 -4.43 -3.58 -19.54
C LEU A 98 -5.93 -3.65 -19.18
N ASN A 99 -6.30 -3.15 -18.01
CA ASN A 99 -7.66 -3.27 -17.44
C ASN A 99 -8.10 -4.70 -17.09
N GLN A 100 -7.26 -5.71 -17.28
CA GLN A 100 -7.64 -7.09 -16.99
C GLN A 100 -7.90 -7.28 -15.49
N LYS A 101 -9.06 -7.85 -15.19
CA LYS A 101 -9.46 -8.28 -13.84
C LYS A 101 -8.96 -9.70 -13.58
N ILE A 102 -8.15 -9.86 -12.55
CA ILE A 102 -7.50 -11.12 -12.18
C ILE A 102 -7.88 -11.50 -10.76
N LEU A 103 -8.37 -12.72 -10.56
CA LEU A 103 -8.50 -13.30 -9.23
C LEU A 103 -7.14 -13.84 -8.80
N TYR A 104 -6.51 -13.22 -7.81
CA TYR A 104 -5.18 -13.61 -7.36
C TYR A 104 -5.19 -14.97 -6.67
N GLN A 105 -4.54 -15.96 -7.26
CA GLN A 105 -4.50 -17.34 -6.74
C GLN A 105 -3.27 -17.63 -5.87
N GLY A 106 -2.21 -16.83 -6.00
CA GLY A 106 -0.93 -17.04 -5.29
C GLY A 106 -0.18 -18.30 -5.75
N THR A 107 -0.45 -18.79 -6.96
CA THR A 107 0.18 -19.95 -7.58
C THR A 107 1.23 -19.50 -8.61
N GLU A 108 2.12 -20.40 -9.01
CA GLU A 108 3.12 -20.13 -10.06
C GLU A 108 2.48 -19.86 -11.44
N ASP A 109 1.27 -20.39 -11.66
CA ASP A 109 0.46 -20.17 -12.86
C ASP A 109 -0.24 -18.79 -12.87
N SER A 110 -0.08 -17.98 -11.82
CA SER A 110 -0.60 -16.62 -11.81
C SER A 110 0.33 -15.70 -12.63
N PRO A 111 -0.23 -14.81 -13.48
CA PRO A 111 0.60 -13.80 -14.14
C PRO A 111 1.21 -12.80 -13.16
N LEU A 112 0.58 -12.62 -11.98
CA LEU A 112 1.05 -11.71 -10.93
C LEU A 112 1.89 -12.48 -9.92
N GLY A 113 3.13 -12.05 -9.73
CA GLY A 113 4.09 -12.63 -8.81
C GLY A 113 4.11 -11.95 -7.45
N ARG A 114 5.31 -11.87 -6.86
CA ARG A 114 5.56 -11.21 -5.58
C ARG A 114 5.34 -9.70 -5.68
N VAL A 115 4.77 -9.12 -4.62
CA VAL A 115 4.67 -7.66 -4.43
C VAL A 115 6.04 -7.08 -4.09
N ASN A 116 6.47 -6.08 -4.85
CA ASN A 116 7.69 -5.32 -4.62
C ASN A 116 7.47 -4.22 -3.58
N LYS A 117 6.42 -3.41 -3.77
CA LYS A 117 6.07 -2.30 -2.88
C LYS A 117 4.58 -1.95 -2.97
N VAL A 118 4.08 -1.29 -1.92
CA VAL A 118 2.82 -0.52 -1.99
C VAL A 118 3.15 0.83 -2.62
N LEU A 119 2.33 1.26 -3.56
CA LEU A 119 2.46 2.52 -4.26
C LEU A 119 1.54 3.57 -3.63
N LYS A 120 1.99 4.82 -3.62
CA LYS A 120 1.11 5.98 -3.53
C LYS A 120 0.57 6.32 -4.91
N TYR A 121 -0.44 7.18 -4.97
CA TYR A 121 -0.96 7.67 -6.25
C TYR A 121 0.14 8.35 -7.10
N ASP A 122 1.02 9.13 -6.46
CA ASP A 122 2.11 9.84 -7.13
C ASP A 122 3.21 8.90 -7.68
N ASP A 123 3.26 7.65 -7.23
CA ASP A 123 4.20 6.64 -7.75
C ASP A 123 3.66 5.95 -9.03
N LEU A 124 2.43 6.24 -9.44
CA LEU A 124 1.83 5.65 -10.64
C LEU A 124 2.44 6.23 -11.91
N THR A 125 2.58 5.38 -12.94
CA THR A 125 2.92 5.87 -14.28
C THR A 125 1.76 6.68 -14.86
N LEU A 126 2.06 7.56 -15.84
CA LEU A 126 1.02 8.29 -16.54
C LEU A 126 0.02 7.36 -17.24
N ALA A 127 0.49 6.21 -17.72
CA ALA A 127 -0.35 5.15 -18.27
C ALA A 127 -1.26 4.58 -17.18
N SER A 128 -0.73 4.18 -16.01
CA SER A 128 -1.53 3.72 -14.88
C SER A 128 -2.60 4.71 -14.44
N ILE A 129 -2.28 6.00 -14.36
CA ILE A 129 -3.24 7.06 -13.98
C ILE A 129 -4.40 7.11 -14.98
N THR A 130 -4.09 7.04 -16.28
CA THR A 130 -5.12 7.06 -17.34
C THR A 130 -5.99 5.80 -17.28
N THR A 131 -5.38 4.64 -17.09
CA THR A 131 -6.05 3.34 -16.97
C THR A 131 -6.94 3.26 -15.74
N LEU A 132 -6.50 3.82 -14.61
CA LEU A 132 -7.15 3.73 -13.30
C LEU A 132 -8.61 4.20 -13.32
N GLN A 133 -8.91 5.30 -14.02
CA GLN A 133 -10.29 5.80 -14.15
C GLN A 133 -11.19 4.73 -14.78
N SER A 134 -10.76 4.14 -15.91
CA SER A 134 -11.57 3.14 -16.63
C SER A 134 -11.74 1.83 -15.84
N VAL A 135 -10.70 1.42 -15.11
CA VAL A 135 -10.74 0.26 -14.20
C VAL A 135 -11.76 0.47 -13.09
N LEU A 136 -11.71 1.63 -12.42
CA LEU A 136 -12.60 1.92 -11.31
C LEU A 136 -14.05 2.05 -11.79
N GLU A 137 -14.31 2.67 -12.94
CA GLU A 137 -15.65 2.72 -13.52
C GLU A 137 -16.19 1.32 -13.83
N THR A 138 -15.34 0.44 -14.37
CA THR A 138 -15.68 -0.96 -14.63
C THR A 138 -16.02 -1.68 -13.32
N TYR A 139 -15.16 -1.56 -12.31
CA TYR A 139 -15.38 -2.16 -11.00
C TYR A 139 -16.67 -1.65 -10.34
N VAL A 140 -16.93 -0.34 -10.40
CA VAL A 140 -18.14 0.28 -9.83
C VAL A 140 -19.39 -0.23 -10.53
N LYS A 141 -19.39 -0.33 -11.87
CA LYS A 141 -20.49 -0.92 -12.63
C LYS A 141 -20.75 -2.37 -12.26
N GLU A 142 -19.71 -3.19 -12.19
CA GLU A 142 -19.85 -4.62 -11.88
C GLU A 142 -20.35 -4.86 -10.44
N ASN A 143 -20.08 -3.91 -9.53
CA ASN A 143 -20.43 -3.99 -8.12
C ASN A 143 -21.53 -2.99 -7.73
N GLU A 144 -22.42 -2.68 -8.68
CA GLU A 144 -23.47 -1.66 -8.58
C GLU A 144 -24.24 -1.70 -7.25
N LYS A 145 -24.63 -2.90 -6.79
CA LYS A 145 -25.41 -3.08 -5.56
C LYS A 145 -24.76 -2.42 -4.34
N ILE A 146 -23.44 -2.55 -4.19
CA ILE A 146 -22.68 -2.00 -3.04
C ILE A 146 -22.79 -0.46 -3.03
N PHE A 147 -22.69 0.14 -4.21
CA PHE A 147 -22.68 1.59 -4.37
C PHE A 147 -24.08 2.20 -4.34
N VAL A 148 -25.08 1.48 -4.84
CA VAL A 148 -26.49 1.85 -4.68
C VAL A 148 -26.87 1.81 -3.20
N GLU A 149 -26.45 0.78 -2.47
CA GLU A 149 -26.67 0.69 -1.03
C GLU A 149 -25.98 1.83 -0.27
N PHE A 150 -24.75 2.20 -0.64
CA PHE A 150 -24.09 3.40 -0.12
C PHE A 150 -24.93 4.67 -0.35
N ILE A 151 -25.45 4.89 -1.57
CA ILE A 151 -26.28 6.06 -1.88
C ILE A 151 -27.57 6.07 -1.06
N ASN A 152 -28.21 4.91 -0.85
CA ASN A 152 -29.42 4.79 -0.06
C ASN A 152 -29.18 5.02 1.45
N SER A 153 -28.06 4.52 1.98
CA SER A 153 -27.72 4.58 3.41
C SER A 153 -26.92 5.82 3.83
N ALA A 154 -26.39 6.58 2.86
CA ALA A 154 -25.59 7.77 3.11
C ALA A 154 -26.31 8.78 4.03
N GLY A 155 -25.74 9.10 5.18
CA GLY A 155 -26.35 10.03 6.15
C GLY A 155 -25.62 11.38 6.31
N PRO A 156 -26.15 12.27 7.17
CA PRO A 156 -25.49 13.51 7.53
C PRO A 156 -24.18 13.23 8.27
N ILE A 157 -23.16 14.04 7.99
CA ILE A 157 -21.86 14.01 8.69
C ILE A 157 -21.86 14.98 9.86
N THR A 158 -22.39 16.17 9.62
CA THR A 158 -22.64 17.21 10.62
C THR A 158 -24.02 17.81 10.35
N LEU A 159 -24.49 18.69 11.24
CA LEU A 159 -25.76 19.41 11.04
C LEU A 159 -25.83 20.20 9.73
N LYS A 160 -24.69 20.59 9.15
CA LYS A 160 -24.61 21.42 7.94
C LYS A 160 -24.04 20.71 6.71
N ARG A 161 -23.59 19.46 6.84
CA ARG A 161 -22.88 18.73 5.76
C ARG A 161 -23.28 17.27 5.71
N HIS A 162 -23.66 16.80 4.54
CA HIS A 162 -24.03 15.42 4.25
C HIS A 162 -22.89 14.62 3.62
N SER A 163 -22.90 13.29 3.73
CA SER A 163 -21.88 12.43 3.12
C SER A 163 -21.93 12.43 1.60
N LEU A 164 -23.12 12.52 1.01
CA LEU A 164 -23.28 12.66 -0.45
C LEU A 164 -22.58 13.92 -1.00
N GLU A 165 -22.48 15.01 -0.23
CA GLU A 165 -21.77 16.24 -0.64
C GLU A 165 -20.25 16.08 -0.69
N ILE A 166 -19.71 14.96 -0.21
CA ILE A 166 -18.30 14.62 -0.36
C ILE A 166 -18.02 14.12 -1.78
N LEU A 167 -19.02 13.58 -2.47
CA LEU A 167 -18.87 13.08 -3.83
C LEU A 167 -18.60 14.26 -4.80
N PRO A 168 -17.64 14.12 -5.72
CA PRO A 168 -17.29 15.19 -6.64
C PRO A 168 -18.46 15.55 -7.56
N GLY A 169 -18.75 16.85 -7.64
CA GLY A 169 -19.88 17.37 -8.41
C GLY A 169 -21.24 17.26 -7.73
N VAL A 170 -21.34 16.68 -6.53
CA VAL A 170 -22.60 16.61 -5.77
C VAL A 170 -22.70 17.81 -4.82
N GLY A 171 -23.38 18.86 -5.28
CA GLY A 171 -23.77 19.98 -4.44
C GLY A 171 -25.12 19.76 -3.73
N LYS A 172 -25.57 20.76 -2.96
CA LYS A 172 -26.85 20.71 -2.22
C LYS A 172 -28.05 20.35 -3.10
N LYS A 173 -28.12 20.88 -4.33
CA LYS A 173 -29.22 20.59 -5.25
C LYS A 173 -29.34 19.09 -5.54
N ILE A 174 -28.27 18.48 -6.03
CA ILE A 174 -28.23 17.04 -6.36
C ILE A 174 -28.41 16.19 -5.10
N MET A 175 -27.78 16.59 -3.99
CA MET A 175 -27.95 15.92 -2.70
C MET A 175 -29.44 15.85 -2.30
N TRP A 176 -30.17 16.96 -2.36
CA TRP A 176 -31.59 16.98 -2.03
C TRP A 176 -32.43 16.19 -3.02
N GLU A 177 -32.11 16.20 -4.32
CA GLU A 177 -32.78 15.35 -5.31
C GLU A 177 -32.64 13.86 -4.96
N ILE A 178 -31.44 13.41 -4.57
CA ILE A 178 -31.18 12.03 -4.13
C ILE A 178 -31.97 11.71 -2.85
N ILE A 179 -31.93 12.58 -1.84
CA ILE A 179 -32.59 12.37 -0.54
C ILE A 179 -34.12 12.30 -0.72
N ASN A 180 -34.70 13.28 -1.42
CA ASN A 180 -36.14 13.36 -1.62
C ASN A 180 -36.70 12.17 -2.41
N PHE A 181 -35.89 11.58 -3.31
CA PHE A 181 -36.29 10.38 -4.03
C PHE A 181 -36.22 9.15 -3.12
N ARG A 182 -35.08 8.91 -2.46
CA ARG A 182 -34.88 7.70 -1.66
C ARG A 182 -35.77 7.62 -0.41
N GLU A 183 -36.24 8.76 0.10
CA GLU A 183 -37.23 8.83 1.19
C GLU A 183 -38.60 8.26 0.78
N LYS A 184 -38.93 8.32 -0.52
CA LYS A 184 -40.14 7.68 -1.06
C LYS A 184 -39.87 6.20 -1.30
N HIS A 185 -38.83 5.90 -2.09
CA HIS A 185 -38.44 4.54 -2.44
C HIS A 185 -36.92 4.45 -2.60
N PRO A 186 -36.23 3.46 -1.98
CA PRO A 186 -34.79 3.30 -2.14
C PRO A 186 -34.44 2.94 -3.58
N PHE A 187 -33.33 3.47 -4.07
CA PHE A 187 -32.83 3.13 -5.40
C PHE A 187 -32.47 1.65 -5.50
N THR A 188 -32.77 1.04 -6.63
CA THR A 188 -32.44 -0.35 -6.95
C THR A 188 -31.27 -0.47 -7.92
N SER A 189 -31.02 0.59 -8.72
CA SER A 189 -30.00 0.57 -9.77
C SER A 189 -29.41 1.95 -10.08
N PHE A 190 -28.23 1.97 -10.70
CA PHE A 190 -27.63 3.17 -11.29
C PHE A 190 -28.47 3.75 -12.42
N LYS A 191 -29.23 2.91 -13.13
CA LYS A 191 -30.15 3.37 -14.16
C LYS A 191 -31.26 4.23 -13.55
N GLU A 192 -31.90 3.73 -12.50
CA GLU A 192 -32.95 4.45 -11.78
C GLU A 192 -32.44 5.77 -11.17
N ILE A 193 -31.21 5.76 -10.64
CA ILE A 193 -30.56 6.97 -10.15
C ILE A 193 -30.42 8.02 -11.27
N ARG A 194 -29.97 7.62 -12.47
CA ARG A 194 -29.80 8.53 -13.61
C ARG A 194 -31.14 9.06 -14.15
N GLU A 195 -32.18 8.25 -14.14
CA GLU A 195 -33.50 8.64 -14.62
C GLU A 195 -34.16 9.67 -13.69
N ASN A 196 -33.98 9.51 -12.38
CA ASN A 196 -34.61 10.38 -11.37
C ASN A 196 -33.73 11.56 -10.93
N VAL A 197 -32.41 11.44 -11.08
CA VAL A 197 -31.43 12.49 -10.77
C VAL A 197 -30.49 12.67 -11.98
N PRO A 198 -30.94 13.30 -13.08
CA PRO A 198 -30.17 13.38 -14.33
C PRO A 198 -28.80 14.05 -14.21
N GLY A 199 -28.63 14.95 -13.24
CA GLY A 199 -27.37 15.61 -12.94
C GLY A 199 -26.34 14.72 -12.22
N PHE A 200 -26.74 13.54 -11.76
CA PHE A 200 -25.88 12.65 -11.01
C PHE A 200 -25.49 11.42 -11.82
N LYS A 201 -24.20 11.28 -12.08
CA LYS A 201 -23.60 10.15 -12.80
C LYS A 201 -22.88 9.23 -11.81
N PRO A 202 -23.57 8.26 -11.19
CA PRO A 202 -23.04 7.55 -10.03
C PRO A 202 -21.70 6.85 -10.31
N VAL A 203 -21.59 6.15 -11.45
CA VAL A 203 -20.35 5.43 -11.83
C VAL A 203 -19.14 6.37 -11.92
N GLU A 204 -19.25 7.44 -12.71
CA GLU A 204 -18.15 8.40 -12.92
C GLU A 204 -17.79 9.14 -11.63
N VAL A 205 -18.80 9.55 -10.86
CA VAL A 205 -18.62 10.31 -9.63
C VAL A 205 -17.96 9.47 -8.54
N ILE A 206 -18.37 8.21 -8.39
CA ILE A 206 -17.79 7.28 -7.41
C ILE A 206 -16.36 6.92 -7.80
N ALA A 207 -16.10 6.61 -9.07
CA ALA A 207 -14.75 6.32 -9.55
C ALA A 207 -13.80 7.51 -9.30
N LYS A 208 -14.24 8.72 -9.63
CA LYS A 208 -13.48 9.95 -9.33
C LYS A 208 -13.25 10.14 -7.84
N ARG A 209 -14.26 9.86 -7.00
CA ARG A 209 -14.10 9.96 -5.54
C ARG A 209 -13.05 9.01 -5.01
N ILE A 210 -13.03 7.76 -5.49
CA ILE A 210 -12.00 6.78 -5.12
C ILE A 210 -10.61 7.31 -5.51
N ILE A 211 -10.46 7.90 -6.70
CA ILE A 211 -9.19 8.50 -7.13
C ILE A 211 -8.79 9.68 -6.23
N GLU A 212 -9.70 10.60 -5.92
CA GLU A 212 -9.43 11.71 -4.99
C GLU A 212 -8.95 11.20 -3.62
N GLU A 213 -9.56 10.14 -3.12
CA GLU A 213 -9.15 9.48 -1.88
C GLU A 213 -7.79 8.79 -2.00
N LEU A 214 -7.39 8.31 -3.17
CA LEU A 214 -6.06 7.73 -3.39
C LEU A 214 -4.98 8.80 -3.50
N SER A 215 -5.30 9.95 -4.09
CA SER A 215 -4.35 11.03 -4.34
C SER A 215 -4.14 11.98 -3.16
N ASP A 216 -5.17 12.20 -2.36
CA ASP A 216 -5.14 13.17 -1.25
C ASP A 216 -5.02 12.45 0.11
N GLU A 217 -3.79 12.33 0.61
CA GLU A 217 -3.52 11.73 1.92
C GLU A 217 -4.04 12.59 3.09
N ASP A 218 -4.25 13.90 2.87
CA ASP A 218 -4.76 14.84 3.88
C ASP A 218 -6.28 14.93 3.89
N GLN A 219 -6.94 14.11 3.07
CA GLN A 219 -8.39 14.04 3.00
C GLN A 219 -8.97 13.73 4.39
N LYS A 220 -9.78 14.66 4.90
CA LYS A 220 -10.34 14.53 6.26
C LYS A 220 -11.27 13.33 6.42
N ARG A 221 -11.85 12.85 5.31
CA ARG A 221 -12.85 11.78 5.29
C ARG A 221 -12.72 10.91 4.07
N PHE A 222 -12.53 9.62 4.31
CA PHE A 222 -12.53 8.58 3.31
C PHE A 222 -13.87 7.85 3.34
N LEU A 223 -14.48 7.64 2.17
CA LEU A 223 -15.71 6.88 1.99
C LEU A 223 -15.43 5.44 1.58
N PHE A 224 -14.38 5.22 0.78
CA PHE A 224 -14.10 3.94 0.13
C PHE A 224 -12.73 3.40 0.50
N VAL A 225 -11.69 4.25 0.52
CA VAL A 225 -10.32 3.82 0.78
C VAL A 225 -10.05 3.77 2.29
N LYS A 226 -9.48 2.66 2.78
CA LYS A 226 -9.12 2.55 4.20
C LYS A 226 -7.82 3.31 4.48
N HIS A 227 -7.90 4.48 5.09
CA HIS A 227 -6.72 5.23 5.52
C HIS A 227 -6.27 4.82 6.92
N HIS A 228 -4.99 4.49 7.09
CA HIS A 228 -4.37 4.35 8.41
C HIS A 228 -3.95 5.75 8.87
N HIS A 229 -4.73 6.39 9.74
CA HIS A 229 -4.31 7.65 10.35
C HIS A 229 -2.93 7.47 10.99
N LYS A 230 -1.90 8.15 10.48
CA LYS A 230 -0.69 8.35 11.28
C LYS A 230 -1.10 9.20 12.48
N PRO A 231 -0.81 8.80 13.73
CA PRO A 231 -0.96 9.72 14.83
C PRO A 231 -0.09 10.94 14.52
N MET A 232 -0.70 12.12 14.51
CA MET A 232 0.04 13.38 14.40
C MET A 232 1.09 13.38 15.53
N ASP A 233 2.37 13.51 15.17
CA ASP A 233 3.43 13.72 16.14
C ASP A 233 3.08 15.00 16.91
N ASN A 234 2.63 14.83 18.16
CA ASN A 234 2.23 15.93 19.01
C ASN A 234 3.51 16.73 19.29
N PRO A 235 3.65 18.00 18.84
CA PRO A 235 4.83 18.77 19.17
C PRO A 235 4.87 18.88 20.69
N SER A 236 5.87 18.26 21.30
CA SER A 236 6.12 18.32 22.73
C SER A 236 6.19 19.78 23.14
N HIS A 237 5.11 20.30 23.71
CA HIS A 237 5.15 21.52 24.49
C HIS A 237 6.03 21.22 25.69
N ASP A 238 7.30 21.59 25.56
CA ASP A 238 8.25 21.68 26.64
C ASP A 238 7.72 22.71 27.64
N ARG A 239 6.95 22.23 28.62
CA ARG A 239 6.55 22.97 29.80
C ARG A 239 7.56 22.71 30.91
N THR A 240 8.82 23.08 30.69
CA THR A 240 9.81 23.15 31.77
C THR A 240 10.51 24.51 31.83
N SER A 241 9.74 25.52 32.20
CA SER A 241 10.30 26.73 32.82
C SER A 241 9.34 27.20 33.92
N ARG A 242 9.43 26.52 35.06
CA ARG A 242 8.82 26.91 36.33
C ARG A 242 9.69 28.04 36.90
N PRO A 243 9.15 29.20 37.29
CA PRO A 243 9.97 30.24 37.90
C PRO A 243 10.38 29.78 39.30
N GLU A 244 11.67 29.93 39.62
CA GLU A 244 12.22 29.69 40.95
C GLU A 244 11.61 30.70 41.93
N SER A 245 10.71 30.23 42.78
CA SER A 245 10.29 30.95 43.98
C SER A 245 11.35 30.72 45.08
N GLY A 246 12.42 31.50 45.04
CA GLY A 246 13.38 31.64 46.13
C GLY A 246 12.81 32.58 47.20
N GLY A 247 12.42 32.02 48.34
CA GLY A 247 12.03 32.79 49.52
C GLY A 247 13.21 33.53 50.13
N ALA A 248 12.99 34.80 50.47
CA ALA A 248 13.84 35.53 51.42
C ALA A 248 12.95 36.11 52.52
N TYR A 249 12.94 35.40 53.66
CA TYR A 249 12.57 35.97 54.94
C TYR A 249 13.53 37.11 55.27
N HIS A 250 13.04 38.32 55.52
CA HIS A 250 13.71 39.28 56.41
C HIS A 250 12.68 39.93 57.33
N ARG A 251 12.91 39.74 58.64
CA ARG A 251 12.22 40.39 59.75
C ARG A 251 12.48 41.89 59.73
N ARG A 252 11.44 42.69 60.01
CA ARG A 252 11.33 43.55 61.19
C ARG A 252 9.91 44.10 61.29
#